data_AF-A0A7S0WTI2-F1
#
_entry.id   AF-A0A7S0WTI2-F1
#
_cell.length_a   1.000
_cell.length_b   1.000
_cell.length_c   1.000
_cell.angle_alpha   90.00
_cell.angle_beta   90.00
_cell.angle_gamma   90.00
#
_symmetry.space_group_name_H-M   'P 1'
#
loop_
_entity.id
_entity.type
_entity.pdbx_description
1 polymer ?
#
loop_
_entity_poly.entity_id
_entity_poly.type
_entity_poly.pdbx_seq_one_letter_code
_entity_poly.pdbx_strand_id
1 'polypeptide(L)'
;MVLADDNFATIVTIVRWGRSVYANIQKFVQFQLTVNLVALSLNFIAAVGTGTAPLTTVQLLWVNLIMDTMGALALGTEPPREELMKQKPYGRDTSLITSVMWRNIIVQSVFQLVLLVIYTFEGYSIFNLEERDGKCEGVGQDSDVAKALCTDWHEFDEHEKHEDHDTLVLHTIIFNTFVFCQIFNEINARHMERINVFEGIQNNLLFVFIIVITAGMQVVLIETPASNFAGTTSISTGRWLICVGVGALSIPLAALGKLIPVPDGDTMRRLEESYLRKIMRAPATDMVEKLELVETQLKAERSKVEELAAEVSALKAKYEGQPGASSNQI
;
A
#
# COMPACT_ATOMS: atom_id res chain seq x y z
N MET A 1 10.20 -1.65 -38.09
CA MET A 1 8.85 -1.63 -38.71
C MET A 1 9.06 -1.66 -40.21
N VAL A 2 8.53 -2.68 -40.89
CA VAL A 2 8.55 -2.80 -42.35
C VAL A 2 7.13 -2.56 -42.82
N LEU A 3 6.93 -1.70 -43.82
CA LEU A 3 5.63 -1.47 -44.43
C LEU A 3 5.43 -2.52 -45.51
N ALA A 4 4.38 -3.33 -45.40
CA ALA A 4 4.06 -4.33 -46.42
C ALA A 4 3.35 -3.72 -47.64
N ASP A 5 2.71 -2.56 -47.46
CA ASP A 5 1.76 -1.99 -48.44
C ASP A 5 2.22 -0.63 -49.01
N ASP A 6 3.44 -0.18 -48.70
CA ASP A 6 4.04 1.12 -49.08
C ASP A 6 3.12 2.36 -48.90
N ASN A 7 2.12 2.27 -48.02
CA ASN A 7 1.11 3.32 -47.82
C ASN A 7 1.35 4.11 -46.53
N PHE A 8 1.38 5.45 -46.64
CA PHE A 8 1.44 6.35 -45.49
C PHE A 8 0.24 6.20 -44.54
N ALA A 9 -0.93 5.77 -45.03
CA ALA A 9 -2.10 5.49 -44.18
C ALA A 9 -1.83 4.36 -43.17
N THR A 10 -0.99 3.39 -43.51
CA THR A 10 -0.58 2.30 -42.62
C THR A 10 0.23 2.84 -41.42
N ILE A 11 1.06 3.86 -41.64
CA ILE A 11 1.82 4.53 -40.56
C ILE A 11 0.87 5.19 -39.56
N VAL A 12 -0.12 5.95 -40.05
CA VAL A 12 -1.10 6.62 -39.16
C VAL A 12 -1.88 5.62 -38.33
N THR A 13 -2.25 4.49 -38.93
CA THR A 13 -2.94 3.40 -38.23
C THR A 13 -2.05 2.78 -37.16
N ILE A 14 -0.79 2.49 -37.46
CA ILE A 14 0.16 1.94 -36.48
C ILE A 14 0.38 2.90 -35.32
N VAL A 15 0.53 4.20 -35.60
CA VAL A 15 0.65 5.23 -34.54
C VAL A 15 -0.61 5.27 -33.66
N ARG A 16 -1.80 5.17 -34.26
CA ARG A 16 -3.08 5.11 -33.52
C ARG A 16 -3.12 3.91 -32.57
N TRP A 17 -2.74 2.72 -33.06
CA TRP A 17 -2.65 1.51 -32.25
C TRP A 17 -1.59 1.62 -31.15
N GLY A 18 -0.40 2.16 -31.46
CA GLY A 18 0.66 2.38 -30.47
C GLY A 18 0.23 3.29 -29.32
N ARG A 19 -0.49 4.39 -29.62
CA ARG A 19 -1.09 5.26 -28.60
C ARG A 19 -2.11 4.55 -27.74
N SER A 20 -2.91 3.66 -28.33
CA SER A 20 -3.88 2.84 -27.61
C SER A 20 -3.20 1.85 -26.66
N VAL A 21 -2.17 1.15 -27.14
CA VAL A 21 -1.39 0.20 -26.31
C VAL A 21 -0.78 0.90 -25.12
N TYR A 22 -0.15 2.07 -25.32
CA TYR A 22 0.42 2.83 -24.20
C TYR A 22 -0.64 3.23 -23.18
N ALA A 23 -1.79 3.75 -23.63
CA ALA A 23 -2.89 4.12 -22.73
C ALA A 23 -3.47 2.90 -21.99
N ASN A 24 -3.54 1.73 -22.64
CA ASN A 24 -4.01 0.49 -22.02
C ASN A 24 -3.03 -0.04 -20.97
N ILE A 25 -1.71 0.06 -21.21
CA ILE A 25 -0.69 -0.27 -20.22
C ILE A 25 -0.84 0.63 -18.99
N GLN A 26 -1.09 1.93 -19.16
CA GLN A 26 -1.31 2.84 -18.03
C GLN A 26 -2.53 2.43 -17.19
N LYS A 27 -3.66 2.09 -17.81
CA LYS A 27 -4.86 1.61 -17.10
C LYS A 27 -4.56 0.34 -16.30
N PHE A 28 -3.86 -0.61 -16.93
CA PHE A 28 -3.44 -1.85 -16.28
C PHE A 28 -2.53 -1.58 -15.07
N VAL A 29 -1.50 -0.74 -15.24
CA VAL A 29 -0.59 -0.38 -14.14
C VAL A 29 -1.33 0.31 -13.01
N GLN A 30 -2.30 1.20 -13.32
CA GLN A 30 -3.13 1.85 -12.31
C GLN A 30 -3.91 0.82 -11.48
N PHE A 31 -4.54 -0.14 -12.16
CA PHE A 31 -5.31 -1.21 -11.53
C PHE A 31 -4.42 -2.07 -10.63
N GLN A 32 -3.33 -2.62 -11.19
CA GLN A 32 -2.42 -3.52 -10.48
C GLN A 32 -1.76 -2.86 -9.25
N LEU A 33 -1.35 -1.59 -9.36
CA LEU A 33 -0.74 -0.88 -8.24
C LEU A 33 -1.74 -0.68 -7.09
N THR A 34 -3.02 -0.42 -7.41
CA THR A 34 -4.07 -0.23 -6.40
C THR A 34 -4.32 -1.53 -5.64
N VAL A 35 -4.48 -2.66 -6.36
CA VAL A 35 -4.70 -4.00 -5.77
C VAL A 35 -3.56 -4.36 -4.82
N ASN A 36 -2.31 -4.26 -5.30
CA ASN A 36 -1.12 -4.59 -4.52
C ASN A 36 -0.95 -3.67 -3.30
N LEU A 37 -1.19 -2.37 -3.45
CA LEU A 37 -1.08 -1.42 -2.35
C LEU A 37 -2.08 -1.74 -1.23
N VAL A 38 -3.34 -2.03 -1.59
CA VAL A 38 -4.39 -2.36 -0.61
C VAL A 38 -4.11 -3.69 0.07
N ALA A 39 -3.80 -4.74 -0.70
CA ALA A 39 -3.53 -6.07 -0.17
C ALA A 39 -2.38 -6.08 0.85
N LEU A 40 -1.24 -5.50 0.47
CA LEU A 40 -0.05 -5.47 1.33
C LEU A 40 -0.28 -4.61 2.58
N SER A 41 -0.90 -3.43 2.41
CA SER A 41 -1.14 -2.53 3.54
C SER A 41 -2.15 -3.09 4.52
N LEU A 42 -3.24 -3.73 4.04
CA LEU A 42 -4.22 -4.38 4.90
C LEU A 42 -3.60 -5.48 5.74
N ASN A 43 -2.87 -6.41 5.10
CA ASN A 43 -2.24 -7.51 5.81
C ASN A 43 -1.19 -7.03 6.80
N PHE A 44 -0.43 -5.98 6.47
CA PHE A 44 0.52 -5.37 7.39
C PHE A 44 -0.19 -4.76 8.61
N ILE A 45 -1.22 -3.93 8.40
CA ILE A 45 -1.97 -3.29 9.49
C ILE A 45 -2.64 -4.34 10.38
N ALA A 46 -3.25 -5.37 9.78
CA ALA A 46 -3.87 -6.45 10.52
C ALA A 46 -2.85 -7.27 11.32
N ALA A 47 -1.74 -7.67 10.71
CA ALA A 47 -0.69 -8.42 11.41
C ALA A 47 -0.11 -7.65 12.61
N VAL A 48 -0.01 -6.32 12.54
CA VAL A 48 0.43 -5.48 13.66
C VAL A 48 -0.67 -5.31 14.72
N GLY A 49 -1.93 -5.23 14.32
CA GLY A 49 -3.06 -4.98 15.22
C GLY A 49 -3.61 -6.23 15.92
N THR A 50 -3.96 -7.26 15.16
CA THR A 50 -4.61 -8.49 15.63
C THR A 50 -3.65 -9.68 15.73
N GLY A 51 -2.44 -9.57 15.17
CA GLY A 51 -1.46 -10.66 15.11
C GLY A 51 -1.72 -11.69 14.00
N THR A 52 -2.85 -11.58 13.29
CA THR A 52 -3.25 -12.49 12.21
C THR A 52 -3.65 -11.68 10.97
N ALA A 53 -3.23 -12.15 9.79
CA ALA A 53 -3.56 -11.49 8.54
C ALA A 53 -4.86 -12.08 7.96
N PRO A 54 -5.87 -11.26 7.63
CA PRO A 54 -7.18 -11.75 7.18
C PRO A 54 -7.14 -12.32 5.77
N LEU A 55 -6.16 -11.90 4.94
CA LEU A 55 -5.96 -12.46 3.60
C LEU A 55 -4.81 -13.44 3.60
N THR A 56 -5.11 -14.70 3.31
CA THR A 56 -4.10 -15.77 3.25
C THR A 56 -3.24 -15.66 1.99
N THR A 57 -2.07 -16.30 2.00
CA THR A 57 -1.17 -16.33 0.84
C THR A 57 -1.85 -16.93 -0.40
N VAL A 58 -2.70 -17.95 -0.23
CA VAL A 58 -3.42 -18.59 -1.35
C VAL A 58 -4.47 -17.64 -1.93
N GLN A 59 -5.18 -16.89 -1.09
CA GLN A 59 -6.16 -15.89 -1.52
C GLN A 59 -5.47 -14.74 -2.28
N LEU A 60 -4.32 -14.25 -1.81
CA LEU A 60 -3.53 -13.25 -2.52
C LEU A 60 -2.96 -13.77 -3.83
N LEU A 61 -2.54 -15.04 -3.88
CA LEU A 61 -2.09 -15.69 -5.10
C LEU A 61 -3.22 -15.76 -6.13
N TRP A 62 -4.43 -16.13 -5.71
CA TRP A 62 -5.61 -16.15 -6.58
C TRP A 62 -5.87 -14.78 -7.22
N VAL A 63 -5.82 -13.70 -6.42
CA VAL A 63 -6.02 -12.34 -6.92
C VAL A 63 -4.90 -11.94 -7.88
N ASN A 64 -3.64 -12.08 -7.47
CA ASN A 64 -2.48 -11.64 -8.26
C ASN A 64 -2.24 -12.45 -9.54
N LEU A 65 -2.59 -13.74 -9.55
CA LEU A 65 -2.30 -14.62 -10.67
C LEU A 65 -3.47 -14.76 -11.64
N ILE A 66 -4.70 -14.84 -11.14
CA ILE A 66 -5.86 -15.18 -11.98
C ILE A 66 -6.68 -13.93 -12.24
N MET A 67 -7.18 -13.28 -11.20
CA MET A 67 -8.02 -12.09 -11.35
C MET A 67 -7.28 -10.96 -12.05
N ASP A 68 -6.06 -10.67 -11.60
CA ASP A 68 -5.26 -9.58 -12.15
C ASP A 68 -4.80 -9.86 -13.58
N THR A 69 -4.43 -11.10 -13.91
CA THR A 69 -4.10 -11.48 -15.29
C THR A 69 -5.31 -11.35 -16.22
N MET A 70 -6.50 -11.72 -15.76
CA MET A 70 -7.72 -11.54 -16.54
C MET A 70 -8.05 -10.05 -16.71
N GLY A 71 -7.97 -9.25 -15.65
CA GLY A 71 -8.16 -7.80 -15.72
C GLY A 71 -7.13 -7.10 -16.62
N ALA A 72 -5.88 -7.58 -16.61
CA ALA A 72 -4.83 -7.12 -17.51
C ALA A 72 -5.18 -7.36 -18.98
N LEU A 73 -5.74 -8.54 -19.29
CA LEU A 73 -6.21 -8.87 -20.64
C LEU A 73 -7.40 -7.99 -21.04
N ALA A 74 -8.34 -7.75 -20.12
CA ALA A 74 -9.53 -6.93 -20.33
C ALA A 74 -9.17 -5.47 -20.65
N LEU A 75 -8.27 -4.87 -19.84
CA LEU A 75 -7.81 -3.50 -20.00
C LEU A 75 -6.80 -3.34 -21.15
N GLY A 76 -5.99 -4.37 -21.40
CA GLY A 76 -4.95 -4.40 -22.43
C GLY A 76 -5.50 -4.40 -23.86
N THR A 77 -6.65 -5.04 -24.07
CA THR A 77 -7.24 -5.29 -25.40
C THR A 77 -8.29 -4.27 -25.82
N GLU A 78 -8.42 -3.14 -25.12
CA GLU A 78 -9.36 -2.10 -25.52
C GLU A 78 -9.02 -1.50 -26.90
N PRO A 79 -10.01 -1.39 -27.82
CA PRO A 79 -9.78 -0.84 -29.15
C PRO A 79 -9.46 0.67 -29.10
N PRO A 80 -8.73 1.19 -30.11
CA PRO A 80 -8.31 2.59 -30.16
C PRO A 80 -9.52 3.52 -30.27
N ARG A 81 -9.54 4.56 -29.42
CA ARG A 81 -10.56 5.62 -29.49
C ARG A 81 -10.12 6.73 -30.43
N GLU A 82 -11.02 7.25 -31.23
CA GLU A 82 -10.69 8.30 -32.21
C GLU A 82 -10.21 9.61 -31.57
N GLU A 83 -10.65 9.90 -30.35
CA GLU A 83 -10.23 11.07 -29.58
C GLU A 83 -8.74 11.04 -29.20
N LEU A 84 -8.12 9.87 -29.12
CA LEU A 84 -6.69 9.74 -28.82
C LEU A 84 -5.86 10.53 -29.84
N MET A 85 -6.29 10.57 -31.10
CA MET A 85 -5.55 11.28 -32.15
C MET A 85 -5.63 12.81 -32.02
N LYS A 86 -6.63 13.35 -31.31
CA LYS A 86 -6.80 14.79 -31.07
C LYS A 86 -5.95 15.28 -29.89
N GLN A 87 -5.52 14.38 -29.01
CA GLN A 87 -4.66 14.71 -27.88
C GLN A 87 -3.21 14.93 -28.35
N LYS A 88 -2.49 15.85 -27.67
CA LYS A 88 -1.06 16.07 -27.91
C LYS A 88 -0.27 14.77 -27.69
N PRO A 89 0.85 14.55 -28.40
CA PRO A 89 1.70 13.38 -28.19
C PRO A 89 2.24 13.32 -26.77
N TYR A 90 2.40 12.11 -26.22
CA TYR A 90 3.10 11.90 -24.95
C TYR A 90 4.57 12.32 -25.09
N GLY A 91 5.07 13.08 -24.12
CA GLY A 91 6.47 13.53 -24.11
C GLY A 91 7.42 12.39 -23.72
N ARG A 92 8.65 12.41 -24.26
CA ARG A 92 9.68 11.39 -23.95
C ARG A 92 10.02 11.31 -22.46
N ASP A 93 9.93 12.43 -21.75
CA ASP A 93 10.27 12.54 -20.33
C ASP A 93 9.05 12.46 -19.41
N THR A 94 7.88 12.06 -19.93
CA THR A 94 6.68 11.90 -19.10
C THR A 94 6.71 10.57 -18.36
N SER A 95 6.46 10.60 -17.06
CA SER A 95 6.41 9.40 -16.22
C SER A 95 5.27 8.48 -16.67
N LEU A 96 5.51 7.16 -16.68
CA LEU A 96 4.50 6.15 -17.02
C LEU A 96 3.27 6.26 -16.12
N ILE A 97 3.47 6.53 -14.83
CA ILE A 97 2.43 6.79 -13.85
C ILE A 97 2.21 8.31 -13.80
N THR A 98 1.08 8.77 -14.32
CA THR A 98 0.73 10.20 -14.32
C THR A 98 0.22 10.64 -12.94
N SER A 99 0.24 11.94 -12.66
CA SER A 99 -0.33 12.49 -11.43
C SER A 99 -1.84 12.20 -11.32
N VAL A 100 -2.53 12.12 -12.45
CA VAL A 100 -3.95 11.71 -12.53
C VAL A 100 -4.14 10.27 -12.07
N MET A 101 -3.27 9.35 -12.49
CA MET A 101 -3.28 7.96 -12.02
C MET A 101 -3.02 7.89 -10.53
N TRP A 102 -2.03 8.62 -10.01
CA TRP A 102 -1.74 8.67 -8.57
C TRP A 102 -2.94 9.13 -7.74
N ARG A 103 -3.64 10.20 -8.16
CA ARG A 103 -4.89 10.61 -7.51
C ARG A 103 -5.90 9.46 -7.46
N ASN A 104 -6.15 8.81 -8.60
CA ASN A 104 -7.12 7.71 -8.67
C ASN A 104 -6.73 6.54 -7.77
N ILE A 105 -5.46 6.15 -7.78
CA ILE A 105 -4.90 5.07 -6.96
C ILE A 105 -5.09 5.39 -5.48
N ILE A 106 -4.68 6.59 -5.04
CA ILE A 106 -4.76 7.01 -3.64
C ILE A 106 -6.22 7.05 -3.17
N VAL A 107 -7.13 7.64 -3.95
CA VAL A 107 -8.55 7.73 -3.56
C VAL A 107 -9.17 6.33 -3.40
N GLN A 108 -8.91 5.43 -4.35
CA GLN A 108 -9.42 4.06 -4.28
C GLN A 108 -8.78 3.26 -3.14
N SER A 109 -7.45 3.33 -3.01
CA SER A 109 -6.73 2.56 -2.00
C SER A 109 -7.07 2.99 -0.59
N VAL A 110 -7.22 4.29 -0.33
CA VAL A 110 -7.63 4.80 0.98
C VAL A 110 -9.03 4.32 1.33
N PHE A 111 -9.98 4.39 0.40
CA PHE A 111 -11.33 3.89 0.62
C PHE A 111 -11.35 2.40 0.94
N GLN A 112 -10.70 1.58 0.12
CA GLN A 112 -10.67 0.14 0.31
C GLN A 112 -9.94 -0.22 1.61
N LEU A 113 -8.85 0.46 1.95
CA LEU A 113 -8.14 0.24 3.21
C LEU A 113 -8.99 0.59 4.42
N VAL A 114 -9.63 1.77 4.43
CA VAL A 114 -10.50 2.16 5.55
C VAL A 114 -11.61 1.13 5.73
N LEU A 115 -12.27 0.75 4.64
CA LEU A 115 -13.34 -0.24 4.66
C LEU A 115 -12.87 -1.59 5.22
N LEU A 116 -11.78 -2.14 4.68
CA LEU A 116 -11.31 -3.47 5.04
C LEU A 116 -10.67 -3.49 6.44
N VAL A 117 -10.01 -2.42 6.85
CA VAL A 117 -9.52 -2.25 8.22
C VAL A 117 -10.68 -2.23 9.20
N ILE A 118 -11.76 -1.51 8.91
CA ILE A 118 -12.98 -1.54 9.74
C ILE A 118 -13.52 -2.97 9.84
N TYR A 119 -13.57 -3.72 8.74
CA TYR A 119 -14.02 -5.12 8.79
C TYR A 119 -13.07 -6.01 9.60
N THR A 120 -11.76 -5.78 9.55
CA THR A 120 -10.80 -6.55 10.34
C THR A 120 -10.95 -6.31 11.84
N PHE A 121 -11.23 -5.08 12.29
CA PHE A 121 -11.30 -4.76 13.73
C PHE A 121 -12.72 -4.85 14.32
N GLU A 122 -13.75 -4.45 13.56
CA GLU A 122 -15.14 -4.34 14.04
C GLU A 122 -16.06 -5.38 13.38
N GLY A 123 -15.51 -6.29 12.58
CA GLY A 123 -16.27 -7.23 11.77
C GLY A 123 -17.16 -8.18 12.58
N TYR A 124 -16.70 -8.63 13.76
CA TYR A 124 -17.48 -9.52 14.62
C TYR A 124 -18.81 -8.87 15.04
N SER A 125 -18.77 -7.62 15.48
CA SER A 125 -19.97 -6.86 15.86
C SER A 125 -20.85 -6.55 14.64
N ILE A 126 -20.25 -6.11 13.52
CA ILE A 126 -20.99 -5.71 12.31
C ILE A 126 -21.78 -6.89 11.71
N PHE A 127 -21.19 -8.09 11.71
CA PHE A 127 -21.80 -9.28 11.11
C PHE A 127 -22.50 -10.19 12.12
N ASN A 128 -22.60 -9.74 13.38
CA ASN A 128 -23.19 -10.46 14.51
C ASN A 128 -22.63 -11.90 14.62
N LEU A 129 -21.29 -11.96 14.67
CA LEU A 129 -20.49 -13.17 14.83
C LEU A 129 -19.97 -13.23 16.27
N GLU A 130 -19.82 -14.43 16.83
CA GLU A 130 -19.27 -14.60 18.17
C GLU A 130 -17.74 -14.68 18.10
N GLU A 131 -17.06 -13.68 18.67
CA GLU A 131 -15.60 -13.74 18.84
C GLU A 131 -15.29 -14.70 19.99
N ARG A 132 -14.82 -15.91 19.65
CA ARG A 132 -14.36 -16.85 20.67
C ARG A 132 -12.94 -16.48 21.08
N ASP A 133 -12.82 -15.41 21.86
CA ASP A 133 -11.60 -15.13 22.63
C ASP A 133 -11.27 -16.40 23.42
N GLY A 134 -10.05 -16.93 23.31
CA GLY A 134 -9.54 -17.99 24.19
C GLY A 134 -9.46 -17.59 25.67
N LYS A 135 -10.20 -16.55 26.10
CA LYS A 135 -10.44 -16.21 27.48
C LYS A 135 -11.45 -17.21 28.04
N CYS A 136 -11.07 -17.86 29.13
CA CYS A 136 -11.94 -18.70 29.93
C CYS A 136 -13.07 -17.86 30.58
N GLU A 137 -14.04 -17.38 29.80
CA GLU A 137 -15.24 -16.75 30.33
C GLU A 137 -16.24 -17.85 30.71
N GLY A 138 -16.40 -18.06 32.02
CA GLY A 138 -17.30 -19.08 32.56
C GLY A 138 -16.76 -19.82 33.77
N VAL A 139 -15.46 -19.69 34.09
CA VAL A 139 -14.95 -20.21 35.37
C VAL A 139 -15.14 -19.13 36.43
N GLY A 140 -15.93 -19.47 37.46
CA GLY A 140 -16.18 -18.58 38.59
C GLY A 140 -14.90 -17.92 39.08
N GLN A 141 -15.00 -16.61 39.32
CA GLN A 141 -13.91 -15.70 39.69
C GLN A 141 -13.44 -15.95 41.13
N ASP A 142 -13.09 -17.19 41.45
CA ASP A 142 -12.36 -17.55 42.66
C ASP A 142 -11.91 -19.00 42.56
N SER A 143 -10.66 -19.19 42.14
CA SER A 143 -9.76 -20.24 42.60
C SER A 143 -8.58 -20.39 41.66
N ASP A 144 -7.40 -20.68 42.21
CA ASP A 144 -6.25 -21.18 41.47
C ASP A 144 -6.60 -22.42 40.60
N VAL A 145 -7.73 -23.08 40.89
CA VAL A 145 -8.31 -24.17 40.11
C VAL A 145 -8.81 -23.69 38.74
N ALA A 146 -9.36 -22.49 38.61
CA ALA A 146 -9.76 -21.93 37.32
C ALA A 146 -8.55 -21.74 36.38
N LYS A 147 -7.47 -21.22 36.96
CA LYS A 147 -6.22 -20.97 36.26
C LYS A 147 -5.50 -22.29 35.95
N ALA A 148 -5.50 -23.24 36.89
CA ALA A 148 -4.94 -24.57 36.72
C ALA A 148 -5.70 -25.36 35.65
N LEU A 149 -7.04 -25.31 35.64
CA LEU A 149 -7.86 -25.91 34.59
C LEU A 149 -7.52 -25.29 33.23
N CYS A 150 -7.49 -23.95 33.10
CA CYS A 150 -7.13 -23.34 31.82
C CYS A 150 -5.71 -23.70 31.34
N THR A 151 -4.75 -23.92 32.23
CA THR A 151 -3.42 -24.45 31.84
C THR A 151 -3.42 -25.95 31.52
N ASP A 152 -4.25 -26.75 32.18
CA ASP A 152 -4.34 -28.21 31.98
C ASP A 152 -5.12 -28.56 30.69
N TRP A 153 -6.16 -27.78 30.34
CA TRP A 153 -6.82 -27.85 29.03
C TRP A 153 -5.89 -27.43 27.89
N HIS A 154 -4.93 -26.53 28.14
CA HIS A 154 -4.01 -26.05 27.11
C HIS A 154 -2.99 -27.10 26.65
N GLU A 155 -2.78 -28.16 27.45
CA GLU A 155 -1.91 -29.29 27.11
C GLU A 155 -2.70 -30.47 26.49
N PHE A 156 -4.03 -30.51 26.65
CA PHE A 156 -4.90 -31.51 26.03
C PHE A 156 -5.47 -31.08 24.66
N ASP A 157 -5.50 -29.78 24.37
CA ASP A 157 -6.06 -29.21 23.13
C ASP A 157 -5.01 -29.01 22.01
N GLU A 158 -3.82 -29.61 22.13
CA GLU A 158 -2.76 -29.51 21.11
C GLU A 158 -3.07 -30.29 19.81
N HIS A 159 -4.18 -31.03 19.78
CA HIS A 159 -4.51 -31.93 18.66
C HIS A 159 -5.69 -31.52 17.78
N GLU A 160 -6.44 -30.46 18.09
CA GLU A 160 -7.50 -29.98 17.19
C GLU A 160 -7.52 -28.45 17.13
N LYS A 161 -6.65 -27.89 16.26
CA LYS A 161 -6.84 -26.53 15.73
C LYS A 161 -8.15 -26.49 14.91
N HIS A 162 -9.29 -26.52 15.58
CA HIS A 162 -10.53 -26.10 14.98
C HIS A 162 -10.45 -24.58 14.85
N GLU A 163 -10.00 -24.14 13.67
CA GLU A 163 -10.16 -22.76 13.22
C GLU A 163 -11.62 -22.38 13.44
N ASP A 164 -11.84 -21.37 14.28
CA ASP A 164 -13.18 -20.97 14.69
C ASP A 164 -14.01 -20.64 13.44
N HIS A 165 -15.19 -21.26 13.35
CA HIS A 165 -16.04 -21.15 12.17
C HIS A 165 -16.39 -19.68 11.90
N ASP A 166 -16.64 -18.88 12.94
CA ASP A 166 -17.02 -17.48 12.80
C ASP A 166 -15.84 -16.61 12.36
N THR A 167 -14.63 -16.88 12.84
CA THR A 167 -13.38 -16.29 12.33
C THR A 167 -13.19 -16.59 10.84
N LEU A 168 -13.38 -17.85 10.42
CA LEU A 168 -13.29 -18.25 9.00
C LEU A 168 -14.34 -17.54 8.14
N VAL A 169 -15.57 -17.38 8.66
CA VAL A 169 -16.61 -16.60 7.99
C VAL A 169 -16.20 -15.14 7.84
N LEU A 170 -15.67 -14.51 8.89
CA LEU A 170 -15.22 -13.12 8.83
C LEU A 170 -14.10 -12.92 7.80
N HIS A 171 -13.06 -13.77 7.82
CA HIS A 171 -12.00 -13.75 6.82
C HIS A 171 -12.55 -13.93 5.40
N THR A 172 -13.54 -14.81 5.22
CA THR A 172 -14.21 -14.98 3.93
C THR A 172 -14.96 -13.74 3.49
N ILE A 173 -15.65 -13.04 4.39
CA ILE A 173 -16.34 -11.77 4.09
C ILE A 173 -15.34 -10.68 3.69
N ILE A 174 -14.22 -10.56 4.41
CA ILE A 174 -13.15 -9.60 4.11
C ILE A 174 -12.57 -9.90 2.71
N PHE A 175 -12.21 -11.16 2.45
CA PHE A 175 -11.71 -11.59 1.15
C PHE A 175 -12.73 -11.36 0.03
N ASN A 176 -13.99 -11.74 0.21
CA ASN A 176 -15.02 -11.56 -0.81
C ASN A 176 -15.27 -10.07 -1.11
N THR A 177 -15.33 -9.23 -0.07
CA THR A 177 -15.47 -7.78 -0.23
C THR A 177 -14.26 -7.20 -0.97
N PHE A 178 -13.05 -7.63 -0.65
CA PHE A 178 -11.84 -7.21 -1.34
C PHE A 178 -11.89 -7.57 -2.83
N VAL A 179 -12.29 -8.79 -3.18
CA VAL A 179 -12.45 -9.23 -4.58
C VAL A 179 -13.46 -8.35 -5.34
N PHE A 180 -14.63 -8.10 -4.76
CA PHE A 180 -15.61 -7.22 -5.40
C PHE A 180 -15.09 -5.79 -5.57
N CYS A 181 -14.39 -5.26 -4.58
CA CYS A 181 -13.72 -3.97 -4.71
C CYS A 181 -12.74 -3.96 -5.90
N GLN A 182 -12.04 -5.06 -6.17
CA GLN A 182 -11.15 -5.15 -7.34
C GLN A 182 -11.92 -5.20 -8.65
N ILE A 183 -12.99 -5.99 -8.75
CA ILE A 183 -13.85 -6.01 -9.95
C ILE A 183 -14.38 -4.60 -10.27
N PHE A 184 -14.84 -3.85 -9.26
CA PHE A 184 -15.32 -2.49 -9.49
C PHE A 184 -14.17 -1.48 -9.74
N ASN A 185 -13.01 -1.68 -9.13
CA ASN A 185 -11.82 -0.89 -9.43
C ASN A 185 -11.34 -1.09 -10.87
N GLU A 186 -11.48 -2.29 -11.44
CA GLU A 186 -11.20 -2.58 -12.85
C GLU A 186 -12.07 -1.73 -13.78
N ILE A 187 -13.37 -1.63 -13.49
CA ILE A 187 -14.32 -0.76 -14.20
C ILE A 187 -13.89 0.71 -14.07
N ASN A 188 -13.47 1.14 -12.89
CA ASN A 188 -13.01 2.51 -12.66
C ASN A 188 -11.70 2.84 -13.38
N ALA A 189 -10.78 1.88 -13.49
CA ALA A 189 -9.48 2.01 -14.14
C ALA A 189 -9.59 2.09 -15.67
N ARG A 190 -10.68 1.57 -16.25
CA ARG A 190 -10.98 1.64 -17.69
C ARG A 190 -10.94 3.07 -18.27
N HIS A 191 -11.35 4.04 -17.47
CA HIS A 191 -11.35 5.46 -17.84
C HIS A 191 -10.68 6.28 -16.73
N MET A 192 -9.44 6.73 -16.95
CA MET A 192 -8.67 7.44 -15.91
C MET A 192 -9.22 8.84 -15.59
N GLU A 193 -9.77 9.55 -16.58
CA GLU A 193 -10.25 10.94 -16.40
C GLU A 193 -11.77 11.11 -16.48
N ARG A 194 -12.46 10.29 -17.30
CA ARG A 194 -13.91 10.43 -17.47
C ARG A 194 -14.66 9.98 -16.22
N ILE A 195 -15.67 10.77 -15.85
CA ILE A 195 -16.58 10.47 -14.73
C ILE A 195 -17.47 9.27 -15.09
N ASN A 196 -18.00 9.21 -16.31
CA ASN A 196 -18.84 8.09 -16.76
C ASN A 196 -17.98 6.86 -17.13
N VAL A 197 -17.82 5.93 -16.19
CA VAL A 197 -17.03 4.71 -16.38
C VAL A 197 -17.75 3.62 -17.20
N PHE A 198 -19.09 3.66 -17.24
CA PHE A 198 -19.92 2.70 -17.95
C PHE A 198 -20.04 2.99 -19.44
N GLU A 199 -19.63 4.18 -19.88
CA GLU A 199 -19.72 4.58 -21.29
C GLU A 199 -18.97 3.57 -22.18
N GLY A 200 -19.71 2.96 -23.10
CA GLY A 200 -19.18 1.99 -24.07
C GLY A 200 -18.71 0.67 -23.48
N ILE A 201 -19.10 0.29 -22.25
CA ILE A 201 -18.68 -0.99 -21.63
C ILE A 201 -19.15 -2.20 -22.43
N GLN A 202 -20.42 -2.16 -22.87
CA GLN A 202 -21.07 -3.18 -23.67
C GLN A 202 -20.50 -3.34 -25.09
N ASN A 203 -19.77 -2.35 -25.60
CA ASN A 203 -19.14 -2.44 -26.91
C ASN A 203 -17.87 -3.30 -26.88
N ASN A 204 -17.28 -3.51 -25.70
CA ASN A 204 -16.15 -4.41 -25.51
C ASN A 204 -16.64 -5.70 -24.83
N LEU A 205 -17.12 -6.65 -25.64
CA LEU A 205 -17.62 -7.94 -25.15
C LEU A 205 -16.57 -8.72 -24.36
N LEU A 206 -15.29 -8.61 -24.72
CA LEU A 206 -14.20 -9.27 -23.99
C LEU A 206 -14.11 -8.74 -22.56
N PHE A 207 -14.22 -7.42 -22.36
CA PHE A 207 -14.21 -6.81 -21.04
C PHE A 207 -15.38 -7.28 -20.17
N VAL A 208 -16.59 -7.27 -20.73
CA VAL A 208 -17.80 -7.75 -20.02
C VAL A 208 -17.69 -9.25 -19.71
N PHE A 209 -17.23 -10.04 -20.66
CA PHE A 209 -17.03 -11.48 -20.50
C PHE A 209 -16.05 -11.79 -19.36
N ILE A 210 -14.94 -11.05 -19.28
CA ILE A 210 -13.96 -11.23 -18.20
C ILE A 210 -14.57 -10.89 -16.84
N ILE A 211 -15.28 -9.77 -16.70
CA ILE A 211 -15.96 -9.41 -15.45
C ILE A 211 -16.96 -10.50 -15.02
N VAL A 212 -17.74 -11.02 -15.96
CA VAL A 212 -18.72 -12.08 -15.67
C VAL A 212 -18.02 -13.38 -15.26
N ILE A 213 -16.92 -13.74 -15.93
CA ILE A 213 -16.13 -14.92 -15.58
C ILE A 213 -15.46 -14.76 -14.23
N THR A 214 -14.85 -13.62 -13.91
CA THR A 214 -14.17 -13.41 -12.62
C THR A 214 -15.17 -13.42 -11.48
N ALA A 215 -16.33 -12.78 -11.64
CA ALA A 215 -17.42 -12.86 -10.66
C ALA A 215 -17.95 -14.30 -10.52
N GLY A 216 -18.11 -15.03 -11.62
CA GLY A 216 -18.54 -16.44 -11.60
C GLY A 216 -17.51 -17.36 -10.92
N MET A 217 -16.22 -17.16 -11.20
CA MET A 217 -15.13 -17.88 -10.55
C MET A 217 -15.10 -17.58 -9.04
N GLN A 218 -15.39 -16.33 -8.64
CA GLN A 218 -15.49 -15.97 -7.21
C GLN A 218 -16.62 -16.72 -6.50
N VAL A 219 -17.79 -16.85 -7.16
CA VAL A 219 -18.90 -17.65 -6.63
C VAL A 219 -18.50 -19.12 -6.51
N VAL A 220 -17.85 -19.67 -7.53
CA VAL A 220 -17.36 -21.06 -7.49
C VAL A 220 -16.34 -21.25 -6.36
N LEU A 221 -15.41 -20.32 -6.18
CA LEU A 221 -14.36 -20.42 -5.17
C LEU A 221 -14.94 -20.46 -3.74
N ILE A 222 -16.01 -19.71 -3.46
CA ILE A 222 -16.62 -19.63 -2.14
C ILE A 222 -17.68 -20.73 -1.90
N GLU A 223 -18.51 -21.04 -2.89
CA GLU A 223 -19.68 -21.94 -2.69
C GLU A 223 -19.39 -23.41 -2.99
N THR A 224 -18.28 -23.73 -3.66
CA THR A 224 -17.94 -25.11 -4.03
C THR A 224 -16.83 -25.69 -3.13
N PRO A 225 -16.47 -26.99 -3.26
CA PRO A 225 -15.37 -27.57 -2.50
C PRO A 225 -14.01 -26.90 -2.71
N ALA A 226 -13.87 -26.02 -3.71
CA ALA A 226 -12.70 -25.15 -3.87
C ALA A 226 -12.48 -24.22 -2.66
N SER A 227 -13.52 -23.95 -1.87
CA SER A 227 -13.44 -23.16 -0.64
C SER A 227 -12.45 -23.74 0.39
N ASN A 228 -12.35 -25.07 0.46
CA ASN A 228 -11.37 -25.79 1.29
C ASN A 228 -9.93 -25.47 0.88
N PHE A 229 -9.67 -25.30 -0.42
CA PHE A 229 -8.34 -24.93 -0.91
C PHE A 229 -8.02 -23.47 -0.63
N ALA A 230 -9.02 -22.59 -0.73
CA ALA A 230 -8.86 -21.15 -0.50
C ALA A 230 -8.85 -20.75 0.98
N GLY A 231 -9.16 -21.67 1.90
CA GLY A 231 -9.36 -21.34 3.31
C GLY A 231 -10.54 -20.39 3.48
N THR A 232 -11.68 -20.71 2.87
CA THR A 232 -12.92 -19.91 2.93
C THR A 232 -14.10 -20.83 3.27
N THR A 233 -15.24 -20.24 3.65
CA THR A 233 -16.48 -20.96 3.94
C THR A 233 -17.66 -20.36 3.18
N SER A 234 -18.69 -21.17 2.92
CA SER A 234 -19.91 -20.67 2.28
C SER A 234 -20.56 -19.61 3.16
N ILE A 235 -20.95 -18.49 2.55
CA ILE A 235 -21.57 -17.36 3.23
C ILE A 235 -23.02 -17.20 2.78
N SER A 236 -23.89 -16.79 3.71
CA SER A 236 -25.30 -16.53 3.39
C SER A 236 -25.45 -15.49 2.28
N THR A 237 -26.51 -15.63 1.47
CA THR A 237 -26.88 -14.69 0.41
C THR A 237 -26.95 -13.24 0.90
N GLY A 238 -27.38 -13.01 2.15
CA GLY A 238 -27.41 -11.67 2.74
C GLY A 238 -26.02 -11.04 2.86
N ARG A 239 -25.02 -11.82 3.31
CA ARG A 239 -23.63 -11.37 3.44
C ARG A 239 -22.98 -11.16 2.07
N TRP A 240 -23.30 -12.00 1.09
CA TRP A 240 -22.94 -11.79 -0.31
C TRP A 240 -23.40 -10.44 -0.84
N LEU A 241 -24.68 -10.11 -0.65
CA LEU A 241 -25.24 -8.83 -1.11
C LEU A 241 -24.56 -7.63 -0.44
N ILE A 242 -24.19 -7.76 0.84
CA ILE A 242 -23.41 -6.73 1.54
C ILE A 242 -22.03 -6.57 0.89
N CYS A 243 -21.30 -7.66 0.63
CA CYS A 243 -19.98 -7.62 -0.03
C CYS A 243 -20.04 -6.92 -1.40
N VAL A 244 -21.01 -7.31 -2.23
CA VAL A 244 -21.21 -6.73 -3.56
C VAL A 244 -21.64 -5.27 -3.47
N GLY A 245 -22.60 -4.96 -2.60
CA GLY A 245 -23.15 -3.62 -2.44
C GLY A 245 -22.10 -2.62 -1.94
N VAL A 246 -21.32 -3.01 -0.94
CA VAL A 246 -20.23 -2.20 -0.40
C VAL A 246 -19.11 -2.04 -1.42
N GLY A 247 -18.74 -3.11 -2.14
CA GLY A 247 -17.80 -3.00 -3.25
C GLY A 247 -18.26 -2.01 -4.32
N ALA A 248 -19.56 -2.01 -4.64
CA ALA A 248 -20.13 -1.12 -5.66
C ALA A 248 -20.05 0.37 -5.25
N LEU A 249 -19.92 0.69 -3.96
CA LEU A 249 -19.68 2.07 -3.48
C LEU A 249 -18.34 2.65 -3.98
N SER A 250 -17.39 1.80 -4.39
CA SER A 250 -16.14 2.26 -5.00
C SER A 250 -16.36 3.03 -6.31
N ILE A 251 -17.45 2.77 -7.04
CA ILE A 251 -17.78 3.43 -8.32
C ILE A 251 -18.16 4.91 -8.13
N PRO A 252 -19.20 5.26 -7.34
CA PRO A 252 -19.53 6.66 -7.11
C PRO A 252 -18.39 7.39 -6.41
N LEU A 253 -17.63 6.73 -5.54
CA LEU A 253 -16.48 7.36 -4.90
C LEU A 253 -15.34 7.65 -5.90
N ALA A 254 -15.11 6.78 -6.89
CA ALA A 254 -14.19 7.06 -8.00
C ALA A 254 -14.64 8.29 -8.78
N ALA A 255 -15.93 8.38 -9.08
CA ALA A 255 -16.51 9.52 -9.78
C ALA A 255 -16.30 10.83 -9.01
N LEU A 256 -16.49 10.81 -7.69
CA LEU A 256 -16.21 11.96 -6.81
C LEU A 256 -14.71 12.29 -6.77
N GLY A 257 -13.83 11.30 -6.64
CA GLY A 257 -12.38 11.50 -6.65
C GLY A 257 -11.88 12.15 -7.94
N LYS A 258 -12.50 11.83 -9.08
CA LYS A 258 -12.17 12.43 -10.39
C LYS A 258 -12.55 13.92 -10.48
N LEU A 259 -13.41 14.43 -9.61
CA LEU A 259 -13.72 15.87 -9.54
C LEU A 259 -12.57 16.71 -8.98
N ILE A 260 -11.64 16.08 -8.26
CA ILE A 260 -10.47 16.76 -7.68
C ILE A 260 -9.49 17.06 -8.82
N PRO A 261 -9.26 18.34 -9.17
CA PRO A 261 -8.32 18.70 -10.23
C PRO A 261 -6.90 18.39 -9.77
N VAL A 262 -6.14 17.66 -10.60
CA VAL A 262 -4.74 17.38 -10.34
C VAL A 262 -3.88 18.40 -11.09
N PRO A 263 -2.93 19.07 -10.43
CA PRO A 263 -1.98 19.93 -11.11
C PRO A 263 -1.15 19.15 -12.13
N ASP A 264 -0.98 19.69 -13.33
CA ASP A 264 -0.16 19.07 -14.39
C ASP A 264 1.29 18.85 -13.93
N GLY A 265 2.01 17.93 -14.59
CA GLY A 265 3.41 17.61 -14.27
C GLY A 265 4.33 18.83 -14.26
N ASP A 266 4.10 19.82 -15.13
CA ASP A 266 4.83 21.09 -15.13
C ASP A 266 4.58 21.91 -13.87
N THR A 267 3.34 21.90 -13.36
CA THR A 267 2.96 22.55 -12.11
C THR A 267 3.60 21.84 -10.93
N MET A 268 3.63 20.50 -10.96
CA MET A 268 4.29 19.71 -9.93
C MET A 268 5.80 19.94 -9.90
N ARG A 269 6.47 20.03 -11.06
CA ARG A 269 7.89 20.38 -11.14
C ARG A 269 8.18 21.76 -10.57
N ARG A 270 7.32 22.75 -10.86
CA ARG A 270 7.41 24.10 -10.26
C ARG A 270 7.20 24.08 -8.75
N LEU A 271 6.26 23.26 -8.25
CA LEU A 271 6.03 23.07 -6.82
C LEU A 271 7.22 22.39 -6.15
N GLU A 272 7.76 21.35 -6.75
CA GLU A 272 8.93 20.63 -6.26
C GLU A 272 10.15 21.55 -6.21
N GLU A 273 10.43 22.30 -7.27
CA GLU A 273 11.47 23.35 -7.24
C GLU A 273 11.20 24.41 -6.17
N SER A 274 9.93 24.70 -5.86
CA SER A 274 9.57 25.67 -4.81
C SER A 274 9.74 25.08 -3.41
N TYR A 275 9.43 23.80 -3.22
CA TYR A 275 9.63 23.06 -1.97
C TYR A 275 11.12 22.80 -1.73
N LEU A 276 11.87 22.30 -2.73
CA LEU A 276 13.32 22.17 -2.70
C LEU A 276 14.00 23.52 -2.45
N ARG A 277 13.53 24.62 -3.05
CA ARG A 277 14.05 25.95 -2.71
C ARG A 277 13.77 26.34 -1.27
N LYS A 278 12.63 25.97 -0.69
CA LYS A 278 12.32 26.22 0.73
C LYS A 278 13.16 25.35 1.67
N ILE A 279 13.32 24.07 1.34
CA ILE A 279 14.11 23.11 2.12
C ILE A 279 15.59 23.46 2.02
N MET A 280 16.14 23.74 0.82
CA MET A 280 17.54 24.15 0.66
C MET A 280 17.84 25.55 1.21
N ARG A 281 16.82 26.40 1.40
CA ARG A 281 16.98 27.71 2.09
C ARG A 281 16.90 27.60 3.61
N ALA A 282 16.48 26.47 4.18
CA ALA A 282 16.54 26.19 5.61
C ALA A 282 17.62 25.12 5.90
N PRO A 283 18.22 25.06 7.09
CA PRO A 283 19.03 26.04 7.80
C PRO A 283 20.52 25.88 7.42
N ALA A 284 20.89 25.92 6.14
CA ALA A 284 22.32 25.82 5.76
C ALA A 284 23.14 26.99 6.32
N THR A 285 22.56 28.20 6.39
CA THR A 285 23.18 29.37 7.01
C THR A 285 23.33 29.26 8.52
N ASP A 286 22.31 28.78 9.24
CA ASP A 286 22.36 28.60 10.71
C ASP A 286 23.31 27.46 11.12
N MET A 287 23.45 26.41 10.30
CA MET A 287 24.46 25.37 10.53
C MET A 287 25.89 25.87 10.32
N VAL A 288 26.14 26.66 9.28
CA VAL A 288 27.48 27.21 9.01
C VAL A 288 27.89 28.18 10.12
N GLU A 289 26.99 29.05 10.57
CA GLU A 289 27.24 29.98 11.68
C GLU A 289 27.52 29.25 13.00
N LYS A 290 26.78 28.17 13.29
CA LYS A 290 27.05 27.31 14.46
C LYS A 290 28.38 26.58 14.35
N LEU A 291 28.78 26.15 13.15
CA LEU A 291 30.06 25.48 12.92
C LEU A 291 31.24 26.44 13.14
N GLU A 292 31.14 27.68 12.65
CA GLU A 292 32.16 28.73 12.86
C GLU A 292 32.30 29.12 14.33
N LEU A 293 31.19 29.19 15.08
CA LEU A 293 31.20 29.39 16.53
C LEU A 293 31.92 28.26 17.27
N VAL A 294 31.63 27.00 16.91
CA VAL A 294 32.29 25.83 17.51
C VAL A 294 33.79 25.80 17.18
N GLU A 295 34.19 26.11 15.95
CA GLU A 295 35.60 26.15 15.56
C GLU A 295 36.35 27.26 16.33
N THR A 296 35.70 28.41 16.55
CA THR A 296 36.26 29.51 17.32
C THR A 296 36.42 29.14 18.80
N GLN A 297 35.44 28.46 19.39
CA GLN A 297 35.53 27.95 20.76
C GLN A 297 36.65 26.93 20.92
N LEU A 298 36.78 25.99 19.98
CA LEU A 298 37.83 24.97 20.00
C LEU A 298 39.22 25.60 19.90
N LYS A 299 39.40 26.61 19.05
CA LYS A 299 40.67 27.36 18.94
C LYS A 299 41.02 28.09 20.24
N ALA A 300 40.03 28.70 20.89
CA ALA A 300 40.24 29.37 22.18
C ALA A 300 40.61 28.40 23.30
N GLU A 301 39.96 27.24 23.35
CA GLU A 301 40.23 26.21 24.36
C GLU A 301 41.62 25.57 24.15
N ARG A 302 41.99 25.29 22.89
CA ARG A 302 43.34 24.82 22.53
C ARG A 302 44.43 25.81 22.96
N SER A 303 44.21 27.10 22.77
CA SER A 303 45.16 28.13 23.23
C SER A 303 45.35 28.11 24.76
N LYS A 304 44.27 27.93 25.52
CA LYS A 304 44.36 27.82 26.99
C LYS A 304 45.13 26.57 27.42
N VAL A 305 44.92 25.44 26.72
CA VAL A 305 45.64 24.19 26.99
C VAL A 305 47.13 24.34 26.69
N GLU A 306 47.49 25.03 25.61
CA GLU A 306 48.89 25.31 25.25
C GLU A 306 49.57 26.23 26.27
N GLU A 307 48.87 27.24 26.80
CA GLU A 307 49.35 28.12 27.87
C GLU A 307 49.55 27.34 29.19
N LEU A 308 48.58 26.51 29.58
CA LEU A 308 48.70 25.67 30.78
C LEU A 308 49.86 24.66 30.64
N ALA A 309 50.04 24.07 29.46
CA ALA A 309 51.14 23.17 29.17
C ALA A 309 52.49 23.87 29.28
N ALA A 310 52.58 25.12 28.82
CA ALA A 310 53.76 25.96 28.98
C ALA A 310 54.05 26.25 30.47
N GLU A 311 53.05 26.62 31.27
CA GLU A 311 53.21 26.84 32.72
C GLU A 311 53.67 25.58 33.46
N VAL A 312 53.05 24.43 33.17
CA VAL A 312 53.43 23.14 33.75
C VAL A 312 54.87 22.77 33.39
N SER A 313 55.29 23.02 32.15
CA SER A 313 56.67 22.78 31.70
C SER A 313 57.68 23.69 32.44
N ALA A 314 57.32 24.96 32.67
CA ALA A 314 58.15 25.89 33.42
C ALA A 314 58.25 25.53 34.91
N LEU A 315 57.14 25.09 35.53
CA LEU A 315 57.13 24.58 36.90
C LEU A 315 57.96 23.30 37.03
N LYS A 316 57.84 22.38 36.07
CA LYS A 316 58.64 21.15 36.03
C LYS A 316 60.14 21.46 35.93
N ALA A 317 60.54 22.38 35.06
CA ALA A 317 61.92 22.84 34.96
C ALA A 317 62.43 23.52 36.26
N LYS A 318 61.56 24.25 36.97
CA LYS A 318 61.89 24.88 38.26
C LYS A 318 62.08 23.87 39.39
N TYR A 319 61.32 22.76 39.39
CA TYR A 319 61.46 21.68 40.36
C TYR A 319 62.62 20.72 40.03
N GLU A 320 62.85 20.41 38.75
CA GLU A 320 64.00 19.59 38.31
C GLU A 320 65.33 20.37 38.43
N GLY A 321 65.29 21.70 38.48
CA GLY A 321 66.44 22.59 38.68
C GLY A 321 66.78 22.91 40.14
N GLN A 322 66.08 22.37 41.14
CA GLN A 322 66.47 22.51 42.56
C GLN A 322 67.47 21.38 42.94
N PRO A 323 68.77 21.71 43.16
CA PRO A 323 69.74 20.72 43.61
C PRO A 323 69.55 20.46 45.10
N GLY A 324 69.10 19.25 45.44
CA GLY A 324 69.34 18.63 46.73
C GLY A 324 68.60 19.23 47.93
N ALA A 325 67.45 18.65 48.25
CA ALA A 325 67.20 18.26 49.63
C ALA A 325 67.46 16.75 49.72
N SER A 326 68.72 16.43 50.03
CA SER A 326 69.10 15.17 50.68
C SER A 326 68.34 15.03 52.00
N SER A 327 68.32 13.78 52.52
CA SER A 327 67.95 13.39 53.89
C SER A 327 66.45 13.09 54.07
N ASN A 328 66.01 11.97 54.66
CA ASN A 328 66.68 10.87 55.34
C ASN A 328 65.62 9.79 55.63
N GLN A 329 66.04 8.53 55.65
CA GLN A 329 65.61 7.45 56.57
C GLN A 329 64.16 7.44 57.08
N ILE A 330 63.36 6.44 56.67
CA ILE A 330 63.10 5.15 57.37
C ILE A 330 62.35 4.24 56.39
#